data_AF-A0A6P3YCZ4-F1
#
_entry.id   AF-A0A6P3YCZ4-F1
#
_cell.length_a   1.000
_cell.length_b   1.000
_cell.length_c   1.000
_cell.angle_alpha   90.00
_cell.angle_beta   90.00
_cell.angle_gamma   90.00
#
_symmetry.space_group_name_H-M   'P 1'
#
loop_
_entity.id
_entity.type
_entity.pdbx_description
1 polymer ?
#
loop_
_entity_poly.entity_id
_entity_poly.type
_entity_poly.pdbx_seq_one_letter_code
_entity_poly.pdbx_strand_id
1 'polypeptide(L)'
;MSMLKPFVKRNLLGIIHFHTNIKSAEKFFPVEALPNEMGGKAGPMNDLIDNHIKLLEEFRPWFLQDEGIGRVNESLRVGKFEAADDMLGVDGSFKKLEID
;
A
#
# COMPACT_ATOMS: atom_id res chain seq x y z
N MET A 1 13.12 9.65 12.76
CA MET A 1 13.02 10.01 11.33
C MET A 1 14.36 10.27 10.64
N SER A 2 15.37 10.87 11.30
CA SER A 2 16.64 11.24 10.62
C SER A 2 17.38 10.06 9.97
N MET A 3 17.34 8.87 10.59
CA MET A 3 18.02 7.67 10.09
C MET A 3 17.31 6.99 8.89
N LEU A 4 15.99 7.06 8.80
CA LEU A 4 15.20 6.35 7.77
C LEU A 4 14.96 7.19 6.51
N LYS A 5 14.96 8.52 6.66
CA LYS A 5 14.70 9.48 5.58
C LYS A 5 15.52 9.25 4.30
N PRO A 6 16.84 8.93 4.32
CA PRO A 6 17.60 8.74 3.08
C PRO A 6 17.16 7.52 2.27
N PHE A 7 16.46 6.55 2.88
CA PHE A 7 16.02 5.32 2.21
C PHE A 7 14.57 5.37 1.70
N VAL A 8 13.84 6.45 1.99
CA VAL A 8 12.43 6.61 1.59
C VAL A 8 12.32 7.48 0.34
N LYS A 9 11.63 6.99 -0.69
CA LYS A 9 11.37 7.74 -1.92
C LYS A 9 10.55 9.00 -1.65
N ARG A 10 10.80 10.09 -2.38
CA ARG A 10 10.14 11.40 -2.16
C ARG A 10 8.62 11.35 -2.26
N ASN A 11 8.08 10.56 -3.19
CA ASN A 11 6.63 10.37 -3.32
C ASN A 11 6.02 9.70 -2.09
N LEU A 12 6.73 8.74 -1.47
CA LEU A 12 6.27 8.06 -0.26
C LEU A 12 6.30 9.00 0.96
N LEU A 13 7.30 9.90 1.03
CA LEU A 13 7.35 10.93 2.07
C LEU A 13 6.15 11.88 2.05
N GLY A 14 5.50 12.08 0.89
CA GLY A 14 4.30 12.91 0.77
C GLY A 14 3.03 12.26 1.34
N ILE A 15 3.01 10.92 1.47
CA ILE A 15 1.86 10.14 1.97
C ILE A 15 1.95 9.93 3.49
N ILE A 16 3.17 9.96 4.05
CA ILE A 16 3.38 9.71 5.48
C ILE A 16 3.02 10.97 6.28
N HIS A 17 2.01 10.87 7.13
CA HIS A 17 1.60 11.93 8.04
C HIS A 17 2.04 11.64 9.47
N PHE A 18 2.63 12.65 10.14
CA PHE A 18 3.03 12.55 11.54
C PHE A 18 2.09 13.37 12.40
N HIS A 19 1.43 12.68 13.33
CA HIS A 19 0.45 13.26 14.24
C HIS A 19 1.04 13.32 15.65
N THR A 20 1.14 14.53 16.22
CA THR A 20 1.56 14.72 17.61
C THR A 20 0.40 14.51 18.59
N ASN A 21 -0.84 14.61 18.12
CA ASN A 21 -2.06 14.40 18.89
C ASN A 21 -3.16 13.78 18.02
N ILE A 22 -4.14 13.15 18.68
CA ILE A 22 -5.27 12.49 18.02
C ILE A 22 -6.12 13.47 17.22
N LYS A 23 -6.30 14.71 17.71
CA LYS A 23 -7.04 15.79 17.01
C LYS A 23 -6.52 16.07 15.59
N SER A 24 -5.21 15.97 15.40
CA SER A 24 -4.59 16.14 14.08
C SER A 24 -4.84 14.96 13.15
N ALA A 25 -5.10 13.77 13.71
CA ALA A 25 -5.36 12.53 12.99
C ALA A 25 -6.84 12.34 12.62
N GLU A 26 -7.78 12.96 13.34
CA GLU A 26 -9.23 12.87 13.06
C GLU A 26 -9.60 13.36 11.65
N LYS A 27 -8.76 14.23 11.06
CA LYS A 27 -8.92 14.72 9.68
C LYS A 27 -8.67 13.64 8.63
N PHE A 28 -7.99 12.55 9.00
CA PHE A 28 -7.56 11.49 8.10
C PHE A 28 -8.34 10.19 8.32
N PHE A 29 -8.76 9.90 9.54
CA PHE A 29 -9.56 8.71 9.86
C PHE A 29 -10.45 8.94 11.09
N PRO A 30 -11.56 8.19 11.23
CA PRO A 30 -12.47 8.32 12.37
C PRO A 30 -11.81 7.80 13.66
N VAL A 31 -11.83 8.62 14.72
CA VAL A 31 -11.27 8.27 16.04
C VAL A 31 -11.95 7.06 16.66
N GLU A 32 -13.23 6.86 16.37
CA GLU A 32 -14.00 5.74 16.90
C GLU A 32 -13.45 4.37 16.46
N ALA A 33 -12.70 4.32 15.35
CA ALA A 33 -12.05 3.11 14.86
C ALA A 33 -10.77 2.72 15.66
N LEU A 34 -10.31 3.58 16.57
CA LEU A 34 -9.17 3.28 17.43
C LEU A 34 -9.57 2.38 18.62
N PRO A 35 -8.60 1.66 19.23
CA PRO A 35 -8.82 0.95 20.48
C PRO A 35 -9.23 1.89 21.62
N ASN A 36 -9.89 1.33 22.63
CA ASN A 36 -10.39 2.08 23.78
C ASN A 36 -9.27 2.79 24.54
N GLU A 37 -8.10 2.16 24.65
CA GLU A 37 -6.90 2.68 25.32
C GLU A 37 -6.31 3.91 24.62
N MET A 38 -6.64 4.11 23.34
CA MET A 38 -6.25 5.27 22.52
C MET A 38 -7.39 6.28 22.35
N GLY A 39 -8.48 6.15 23.10
CA GLY A 39 -9.62 7.07 23.07
C GLY A 39 -10.65 6.80 21.98
N GLY A 40 -10.58 5.64 21.31
CA GLY A 40 -11.60 5.19 20.36
C GLY A 40 -12.67 4.28 20.99
N LYS A 41 -13.43 3.59 20.13
CA LYS A 41 -14.56 2.72 20.52
C LYS A 41 -14.50 1.34 19.86
N ALA A 42 -13.37 0.95 19.28
CA ALA A 42 -13.22 -0.32 18.56
C ALA A 42 -13.11 -1.55 19.49
N GLY A 43 -13.02 -1.34 20.81
CA GLY A 43 -12.86 -2.41 21.80
C GLY A 43 -11.48 -2.38 22.47
N PRO A 44 -11.23 -3.33 23.40
CA PRO A 44 -9.94 -3.46 24.07
C PRO A 44 -8.82 -3.82 23.08
N MET A 45 -7.65 -3.23 23.25
CA MET A 45 -6.50 -3.46 22.37
C MET A 45 -6.08 -4.94 22.33
N ASN A 46 -6.14 -5.64 23.46
CA ASN A 46 -5.76 -7.06 23.53
C ASN A 46 -6.69 -7.94 22.69
N ASP A 47 -8.00 -7.71 22.74
CA ASP A 47 -8.98 -8.48 21.96
C ASP A 47 -8.75 -8.28 20.47
N LEU A 48 -8.43 -7.05 20.04
CA LEU A 48 -8.10 -6.75 18.65
C LEU A 48 -6.84 -7.47 18.19
N ILE A 49 -5.81 -7.54 19.03
CA ILE A 49 -4.57 -8.27 18.76
C ILE A 49 -4.85 -9.77 18.63
N ASP A 50 -5.54 -10.35 19.59
CA ASP A 50 -5.84 -11.78 19.62
C ASP A 50 -6.68 -12.19 18.39
N ASN A 51 -7.68 -11.38 18.03
CA ASN A 51 -8.48 -11.61 16.82
C ASN A 51 -7.63 -11.50 15.54
N HIS A 52 -6.69 -10.56 15.49
CA HIS A 52 -5.81 -10.42 14.33
C HIS A 52 -4.84 -11.59 14.20
N ILE A 53 -4.28 -12.08 15.32
CA ILE A 53 -3.41 -13.27 15.33
C ILE A 53 -4.19 -14.49 14.81
N LYS A 54 -5.40 -14.73 15.31
CA LYS A 54 -6.26 -15.82 14.83
C LYS A 54 -6.53 -15.72 13.33
N LEU A 55 -6.82 -14.51 12.83
CA LEU A 55 -6.98 -14.28 11.38
C LEU A 55 -5.72 -14.67 10.61
N LEU A 56 -4.53 -14.28 11.07
CA LEU A 56 -3.28 -14.66 10.42
C LEU A 56 -3.05 -16.18 10.44
N GLU A 57 -3.40 -16.85 11.54
CA GLU A 57 -3.34 -18.31 11.66
C GLU A 57 -4.30 -19.02 10.70
N GLU A 58 -5.52 -18.52 10.56
CA GLU A 58 -6.52 -19.03 9.59
C GLU A 58 -6.03 -18.89 8.15
N PHE A 59 -5.32 -17.80 7.83
CA PHE A 59 -4.73 -17.57 6.51
C PHE A 59 -3.41 -18.31 6.27
N ARG A 60 -2.89 -19.07 7.25
CA ARG A 60 -1.66 -19.86 7.11
C ARG A 60 -1.62 -20.74 5.85
N PRO A 61 -2.68 -21.47 5.47
CA PRO A 61 -2.66 -22.27 4.24
C PRO A 61 -2.46 -21.42 2.99
N TRP A 62 -3.05 -20.22 2.94
CA TRP A 62 -2.88 -19.28 1.85
C TRP A 62 -1.42 -18.78 1.76
N PHE A 63 -0.82 -18.41 2.89
CA PHE A 63 0.60 -18.01 2.91
C PHE A 63 1.55 -19.11 2.44
N LEU A 64 1.30 -20.36 2.84
CA LEU A 64 2.11 -21.51 2.41
C LEU A 64 1.97 -21.77 0.90
N GLN A 65 0.75 -21.61 0.36
CA GLN A 65 0.52 -21.70 -1.08
C GLN A 65 1.23 -20.58 -1.82
N ASP A 66 1.10 -19.33 -1.37
CA ASP A 66 1.76 -18.17 -2.00
C ASP A 66 3.29 -18.31 -1.99
N GLU A 67 3.86 -18.80 -0.89
CA GLU A 67 5.29 -19.10 -0.81
C GLU A 67 5.72 -20.19 -1.82
N GLY A 68 4.89 -21.22 -1.99
CA GLY A 68 5.20 -22.34 -2.88
C GLY A 68 5.04 -22.04 -4.37
N ILE A 69 4.01 -21.27 -4.75
CA ILE A 69 3.65 -21.07 -6.17
C ILE A 69 3.38 -19.61 -6.57
N GLY A 70 3.15 -18.72 -5.62
CA GLY A 70 2.81 -17.30 -5.86
C GLY A 70 4.02 -16.38 -6.00
N ARG A 71 5.21 -16.83 -5.59
CA ARG A 71 6.45 -16.06 -5.73
C ARG A 71 6.78 -15.80 -7.19
N VAL A 72 6.84 -14.51 -7.54
CA VAL A 72 7.26 -14.07 -8.86
C VAL A 72 8.72 -14.43 -9.06
N ASN A 73 9.00 -15.27 -10.06
CA ASN A 73 10.34 -15.48 -10.53
C ASN A 73 10.77 -14.28 -11.38
N GLU A 74 11.53 -13.36 -10.78
CA GLU A 74 12.02 -12.14 -11.47
C GLU A 74 12.87 -12.46 -12.71
N SER A 75 13.48 -13.64 -12.81
CA SER A 75 14.20 -14.07 -14.03
C SER A 75 13.25 -14.33 -15.20
N LEU A 76 11.99 -14.64 -14.93
CA LEU A 76 10.92 -14.85 -15.92
C LEU A 76 10.07 -13.61 -16.12
N ARG A 77 10.31 -12.53 -15.36
CA ARG A 77 9.62 -11.26 -15.59
C ARG A 77 10.08 -10.74 -16.95
N VAL A 78 9.14 -10.65 -17.89
CA VAL A 78 9.38 -10.02 -19.18
C VAL A 78 9.83 -8.59 -18.91
N GLY A 79 11.05 -8.25 -19.34
CA GLY A 79 11.60 -6.91 -19.22
C GLY A 79 10.75 -5.88 -19.95
N LYS A 80 11.05 -4.60 -19.75
CA LYS A 80 10.39 -3.52 -20.52
C LYS A 80 10.59 -3.80 -22.01
N PHE A 81 9.50 -3.95 -22.75
CA PHE A 81 9.53 -4.28 -24.17
C PHE A 81 10.03 -3.04 -24.94
N GLU A 82 11.33 -2.95 -25.22
CA GLU A 82 11.89 -1.80 -25.96
C GLU A 82 11.35 -1.70 -27.39
N ALA A 83 10.97 -2.84 -27.99
CA ALA A 83 10.41 -2.87 -29.35
C ALA A 83 8.94 -2.40 -29.44
N ALA A 84 8.21 -2.31 -28.32
CA ALA A 84 6.83 -1.83 -28.33
C ALA A 84 6.76 -0.29 -28.42
N ASP A 85 7.79 0.41 -27.92
CA ASP A 85 7.88 1.87 -27.99
C ASP A 85 8.12 2.34 -29.45
N ASP A 86 8.89 1.55 -30.22
CA ASP A 86 9.30 1.88 -31.59
C ASP A 86 8.35 1.29 -32.67
N MET A 87 7.69 0.15 -32.43
CA MET A 87 6.73 -0.46 -33.38
C MET A 87 5.28 0.02 -33.23
N LEU A 88 4.86 0.49 -32.05
CA LEU A 88 3.47 0.90 -31.82
C LEU A 88 3.24 2.41 -31.88
N GLY A 89 4.27 3.23 -32.14
CA GLY A 89 4.13 4.59 -32.69
C GLY A 89 3.06 5.50 -32.08
N VAL A 90 2.67 5.27 -30.83
CA VAL A 90 1.55 5.94 -30.15
C VAL A 90 2.03 6.25 -28.73
N ASP A 91 3.00 7.14 -28.63
CA ASP A 91 2.93 8.19 -27.61
C ASP A 91 1.79 9.14 -28.03
N GLY A 92 0.57 8.70 -27.77
CA GLY A 92 -0.65 9.36 -28.20
C GLY A 92 -0.88 10.63 -27.40
N SER A 93 -0.23 11.73 -27.80
CA SER A 93 -0.69 13.06 -27.45
C SER A 93 -1.91 13.39 -28.31
N PHE A 94 -3.09 12.96 -27.90
CA PHE A 94 -4.35 13.50 -28.43
C PHE A 94 -4.40 15.00 -28.12
N LYS A 95 -3.93 15.84 -29.04
CA LYS A 95 -3.98 17.30 -28.90
C LYS A 95 -4.87 18.03 -29.90
N LYS A 96 -5.39 17.39 -30.95
CA LYS A 96 -6.53 17.92 -31.73
C LYS A 96 -6.94 16.92 -32.81
N LEU A 97 -8.25 16.78 -33.02
CA LEU A 97 -8.83 16.16 -34.20
C LEU A 97 -9.72 17.22 -34.86
N GLU A 98 -9.33 17.73 -36.03
CA GLU A 98 -10.19 18.55 -36.87
C GLU A 98 -10.75 17.64 -37.98
N ILE A 99 -12.06 17.66 -38.15
CA ILE A 99 -12.79 16.86 -39.14
C ILE A 99 -13.39 17.84 -40.15
N ASP A 100 -13.23 17.54 -41.44
CA ASP A 100 -13.94 18.19 -42.56
C ASP A 100 -15.37 17.64 -42.68
#